data_AF-A0A401INL3-F1
#
_entry.id   AF-A0A401INL3-F1
#
_cell.length_a   1.000
_cell.length_b   1.000
_cell.length_c   1.000
_cell.angle_alpha   90.00
_cell.angle_beta   90.00
_cell.angle_gamma   90.00
#
_symmetry.space_group_name_H-M   'P 1'
#
loop_
_entity.id
_entity.type
_entity.pdbx_description
1 polymer ?
#
loop_
_entity_poly.entity_id
_entity_poly.type
_entity_poly.pdbx_seq_one_letter_code
_entity_poly.pdbx_strand_id
1 'polypeptide(L)'
;MLGKHTLDAAFGQFVTILKWVAWKRDVFIAKVDKNHTSQICPNCGFHTDKKLLSQREHNCPECGYCTHRDVAAAQVIRNRGVEDYALGLSVSENVCGDGLAGAAMSSQESVKQKLLSVSLRIPR
;
A
#
# COMPACT_ATOMS: atom_id res chain seq x y z
N MET A 1 17.07 -14.12 15.12
CA MET A 1 15.62 -14.36 15.16
C MET A 1 14.90 -13.05 15.50
N LEU A 2 14.11 -12.50 14.58
CA LEU A 2 13.39 -11.22 14.70
C LEU A 2 11.92 -11.43 15.14
N GLY A 3 11.64 -12.45 15.95
CA GLY A 3 10.27 -12.89 16.25
C GLY A 3 9.56 -12.02 17.28
N LYS A 4 10.22 -11.71 18.40
CA LYS A 4 9.61 -10.95 19.51
C LYS A 4 9.14 -9.56 19.09
N HIS A 5 10.01 -8.77 18.44
CA HIS A 5 9.65 -7.41 18.00
C HIS A 5 8.54 -7.40 16.94
N THR A 6 8.48 -8.42 16.09
CA THR A 6 7.41 -8.54 15.08
C THR A 6 6.07 -8.90 15.71
N LEU A 7 6.08 -9.76 16.74
CA LEU A 7 4.88 -10.10 17.51
C LEU A 7 4.38 -8.91 18.35
N ASP A 8 5.30 -8.19 18.98
CA ASP A 8 5.03 -6.98 19.77
C ASP A 8 4.39 -5.87 18.92
N ALA A 9 4.82 -5.74 17.66
CA ALA A 9 4.22 -4.80 16.70
C ALA A 9 2.84 -5.23 16.15
N ALA A 10 2.39 -6.46 16.43
CA ALA A 10 1.06 -6.97 16.10
C ALA A 10 0.57 -6.77 14.64
N PHE A 11 1.48 -6.77 13.65
CA PHE A 11 1.14 -6.52 12.24
C PHE A 11 0.04 -7.42 11.68
N GLY A 12 -0.01 -8.69 12.10
CA GLY A 12 -1.05 -9.64 11.68
C GLY A 12 -2.44 -9.22 12.16
N GLN A 13 -2.56 -8.81 13.42
CA GLN A 13 -3.83 -8.33 13.99
C GLN A 13 -4.25 -7.03 13.32
N PHE A 14 -3.31 -6.11 13.11
CA PHE A 14 -3.55 -4.85 12.41
C PHE A 14 -4.18 -5.08 11.01
N VAL A 15 -3.61 -5.97 10.19
CA VAL A 15 -4.14 -6.26 8.85
C VAL A 15 -5.53 -6.89 8.91
N THR A 16 -5.82 -7.73 9.90
CA THR A 16 -7.14 -8.34 10.09
C THR A 16 -8.20 -7.29 10.42
N ILE A 17 -7.92 -6.39 11.36
CA ILE A 17 -8.82 -5.29 11.74
C ILE A 17 -9.01 -4.36 10.53
N LEU A 18 -7.94 -4.02 9.83
CA LEU A 18 -7.98 -3.15 8.66
C LEU A 18 -8.91 -3.69 7.57
N LYS A 19 -8.84 -4.99 7.27
CA LYS A 19 -9.76 -5.65 6.31
C LYS A 19 -11.21 -5.56 6.76
N TRP A 20 -11.48 -5.78 8.03
CA TRP A 20 -12.83 -5.71 8.57
C TRP A 20 -13.39 -4.28 8.50
N VAL A 21 -12.60 -3.27 8.86
CA VAL A 21 -13.00 -1.87 8.78
C VAL A 21 -13.24 -1.44 7.33
N ALA A 22 -12.39 -1.88 6.39
CA ALA A 22 -12.56 -1.59 4.98
C ALA A 22 -13.83 -2.20 4.40
N TRP A 23 -14.12 -3.46 4.73
CA TRP A 23 -15.38 -4.09 4.37
C TRP A 23 -16.58 -3.31 4.94
N LYS A 24 -16.51 -2.90 6.21
CA LYS A 24 -17.58 -2.14 6.87
C LYS A 24 -17.82 -0.75 6.25
N ARG A 25 -16.76 -0.11 5.73
CA ARG A 25 -16.79 1.24 5.15
C ARG A 25 -16.85 1.26 3.62
N ASP A 26 -16.99 0.09 2.99
CA ASP A 26 -16.96 -0.07 1.53
C ASP A 26 -15.70 0.57 0.88
N VAL A 27 -14.55 0.45 1.56
CA VAL A 27 -13.26 0.98 1.09
C VAL A 27 -12.45 -0.14 0.42
N PHE A 28 -11.88 0.16 -0.74
CA PHE A 28 -10.98 -0.77 -1.42
C PHE A 28 -9.63 -0.90 -0.68
N ILE A 29 -9.18 -2.13 -0.49
CA ILE A 29 -7.84 -2.44 0.02
C ILE A 29 -7.21 -3.50 -0.86
N ALA A 30 -5.96 -3.25 -1.24
CA ALA A 30 -5.12 -4.19 -1.95
C ALA A 30 -3.79 -4.42 -1.21
N LYS A 31 -3.13 -5.54 -1.53
CA LYS A 31 -1.79 -5.85 -1.01
C LYS A 31 -0.81 -5.77 -2.17
N VAL A 32 0.22 -4.96 -2.02
CA VAL A 32 1.34 -4.87 -2.97
C VAL A 32 2.53 -5.69 -2.47
N ASP A 33 3.48 -5.96 -3.37
CA ASP A 33 4.74 -6.56 -2.96
C ASP A 33 5.50 -5.65 -1.99
N LYS A 34 6.01 -6.24 -0.90
CA LYS A 34 6.71 -5.53 0.18
C LYS A 34 8.22 -5.50 0.02
N ASN A 35 8.76 -6.26 -0.92
CA ASN A 35 10.21 -6.46 -1.00
C ASN A 35 10.91 -5.19 -1.47
N HIS A 36 12.08 -4.91 -0.88
CA HIS A 36 12.99 -3.83 -1.27
C HIS A 36 12.44 -2.40 -1.23
N THR A 37 11.31 -2.15 -0.54
CA THR A 37 10.66 -0.82 -0.50
C THR A 37 11.56 0.27 0.10
N SER A 38 12.42 -0.06 1.05
CA SER A 38 13.39 0.90 1.65
C SER A 38 14.70 1.05 0.86
N GLN A 39 14.88 0.23 -0.18
CA GLN A 39 16.08 0.16 -1.01
C GLN A 39 15.84 0.85 -2.36
N ILE A 40 14.66 0.67 -2.95
CA ILE A 40 14.30 1.28 -4.23
C ILE A 40 14.03 2.78 -4.07
N CYS A 41 14.54 3.57 -5.02
CA CYS A 41 14.23 5.00 -5.09
C CYS A 41 12.82 5.19 -5.69
N PRO A 42 11.92 5.94 -5.03
CA PRO A 42 10.58 6.18 -5.55
C PRO A 42 10.56 7.10 -6.79
N ASN A 43 11.64 7.84 -7.05
CA ASN A 43 11.72 8.80 -8.15
C ASN A 43 12.27 8.17 -9.44
N CYS A 44 13.41 7.46 -9.36
CA CYS A 44 14.08 6.90 -10.54
C CYS A 44 14.08 5.36 -10.60
N GLY A 45 13.60 4.67 -9.56
CA GLY A 45 13.62 3.20 -9.50
C GLY A 45 14.98 2.59 -9.14
N PHE A 46 16.03 3.39 -8.95
CA PHE A 46 17.36 2.89 -8.57
C PHE A 46 17.31 2.03 -7.31
N HIS A 47 17.89 0.84 -7.38
CA HIS A 47 18.02 -0.02 -6.23
C HIS A 47 19.24 0.39 -5.40
N THR A 48 19.01 1.11 -4.30
CA THR A 48 20.06 1.39 -3.33
C THR A 48 20.39 0.11 -2.57
N ASP A 49 21.66 -0.11 -2.25
CA ASP A 49 22.08 -1.22 -1.40
C ASP A 49 21.39 -1.23 -0.03
N LYS A 50 21.57 -2.35 0.68
CA LYS A 50 20.99 -2.55 2.02
C LYS A 50 21.48 -1.49 2.99
N LYS A 51 20.56 -0.63 3.42
CA LYS A 51 20.81 0.42 4.43
C LYS A 51 20.87 -0.15 5.84
N LEU A 52 21.70 0.45 6.70
CA LEU A 52 21.73 0.15 8.13
C LEU A 52 20.47 0.70 8.83
N LEU A 53 20.07 0.09 9.95
CA LEU A 53 18.91 0.53 10.71
C LEU A 53 19.03 1.98 11.21
N SER A 54 20.26 2.42 11.52
CA SER A 54 20.60 3.79 11.93
C SER A 54 20.42 4.83 10.82
N GLN A 55 20.47 4.43 9.55
CA GLN A 55 20.33 5.34 8.42
C GLN A 55 18.85 5.68 8.20
N ARG A 56 18.42 6.85 8.70
CA ARG A 56 17.02 7.31 8.63
C ARG A 56 16.70 8.12 7.37
N GLU A 57 17.72 8.58 6.65
CA GLU A 57 17.57 9.32 5.42
C GLU A 57 17.81 8.41 4.20
N HIS A 58 16.97 8.57 3.19
CA HIS A 58 17.14 7.99 1.87
C HIS A 58 17.73 9.05 0.96
N ASN A 59 18.98 8.85 0.54
CA ASN A 59 19.66 9.69 -0.43
C ASN A 59 19.98 8.82 -1.65
N CYS A 60 19.42 9.17 -2.79
CA CYS A 60 19.62 8.42 -4.03
C CYS A 60 20.89 8.92 -4.75
N PRO A 61 21.87 8.04 -5.03
CA PRO A 61 23.10 8.43 -5.72
C PRO A 61 22.90 8.72 -7.21
N GLU A 62 21.83 8.23 -7.82
CA GLU A 62 21.57 8.39 -9.26
C GLU A 62 20.84 9.69 -9.59
N CYS A 63 19.74 9.99 -8.89
CA CYS A 63 18.90 11.16 -9.18
C CYS A 63 18.98 12.29 -8.14
N GLY A 64 19.73 12.11 -7.05
CA GLY A 64 19.86 13.11 -5.98
C GLY A 64 18.61 13.26 -5.11
N TYR A 65 17.62 12.37 -5.22
CA TYR A 65 16.42 12.41 -4.38
C TYR A 65 16.75 12.14 -2.92
N CYS A 66 16.34 13.05 -2.03
CA CYS A 66 16.59 12.98 -0.59
C CYS A 66 15.28 13.13 0.20
N THR A 67 14.99 12.16 1.07
CA THR A 67 13.83 12.21 1.98
C THR A 67 14.02 11.25 3.17
N HIS A 68 13.07 11.22 4.10
CA HIS A 68 13.08 10.21 5.16
C HIS A 68 12.84 8.80 4.59
N ARG A 69 13.60 7.81 5.05
CA ARG A 69 13.58 6.43 4.55
C ARG A 69 12.18 5.80 4.55
N ASP A 70 11.40 6.08 5.59
CA ASP A 70 10.05 5.52 5.71
C ASP A 70 9.06 6.21 4.76
N VAL A 71 9.27 7.49 4.43
CA VAL A 71 8.49 8.23 3.42
C VAL A 71 8.82 7.70 2.03
N ALA A 72 10.10 7.50 1.71
CA ALA A 72 10.52 6.89 0.45
C ALA A 72 9.88 5.50 0.27
N ALA A 73 9.92 4.66 1.33
CA ALA A 73 9.31 3.33 1.28
C ALA A 73 7.78 3.38 1.08
N ALA A 74 7.10 4.34 1.71
CA ALA A 74 5.66 4.54 1.51
C ALA A 74 5.34 4.98 0.07
N GLN A 75 6.16 5.84 -0.54
CA GLN A 75 6.00 6.25 -1.94
C GLN A 75 6.19 5.07 -2.89
N VAL A 76 7.18 4.20 -2.65
CA VAL A 76 7.36 2.97 -3.46
C VAL A 76 6.12 2.07 -3.37
N ILE A 77 5.54 1.88 -2.17
CA ILE A 77 4.30 1.12 -1.97
C ILE A 77 3.13 1.75 -2.72
N ARG A 78 2.99 3.09 -2.67
CA ARG A 78 1.96 3.83 -3.41
C ARG A 78 2.11 3.60 -4.91
N ASN A 79 3.31 3.79 -5.45
CA ASN A 79 3.58 3.68 -6.89
C ASN A 79 3.25 2.27 -7.39
N ARG A 80 3.67 1.22 -6.66
CA ARG A 80 3.28 -0.17 -6.95
C ARG A 80 1.77 -0.37 -6.92
N GLY A 81 1.08 0.20 -5.93
CA GLY A 81 -0.38 0.11 -5.85
C GLY A 81 -1.09 0.77 -7.01
N VAL A 82 -0.56 1.91 -7.49
CA VAL A 82 -1.08 2.59 -8.69
C VAL A 82 -0.80 1.76 -9.94
N GLU A 83 0.40 1.22 -10.09
CA GLU A 83 0.77 0.37 -11.23
C GLU A 83 -0.06 -0.92 -11.31
N ASP A 84 -0.24 -1.61 -10.17
CA ASP A 84 -0.93 -2.90 -10.10
C ASP A 84 -2.46 -2.76 -10.23
N TYR A 85 -3.05 -1.65 -9.75
CA TYR A 85 -4.50 -1.53 -9.57
C TYR A 85 -5.17 -0.32 -10.24
N ALA A 86 -4.43 0.72 -10.63
CA ALA A 86 -5.01 1.95 -11.20
C ALA A 86 -5.05 1.99 -12.73
N LEU A 87 -4.57 0.95 -13.44
CA LEU A 87 -4.63 0.85 -14.91
C LEU A 87 -6.05 0.57 -15.48
N GLY A 88 -7.08 1.17 -14.90
CA GLY A 88 -8.47 1.04 -15.35
C GLY A 88 -9.54 1.45 -14.33
N LEU A 89 -9.17 1.81 -13.11
CA LEU A 89 -10.06 2.35 -12.09
C LEU A 89 -9.67 3.80 -11.84
N SER A 90 -10.61 4.74 -12.05
CA SER A 90 -10.44 6.12 -11.62
C SER A 90 -10.30 6.15 -10.10
N VAL A 91 -9.07 6.23 -9.60
CA VAL A 91 -8.81 6.44 -8.18
C VAL A 91 -9.19 7.88 -7.89
N SER A 92 -10.34 8.12 -7.27
CA SER A 92 -10.57 9.42 -6.65
C SER A 92 -9.49 9.62 -5.60
N GLU A 93 -8.81 10.76 -5.58
CA GLU A 93 -7.93 11.08 -4.48
C GLU A 93 -8.76 11.22 -3.21
N ASN A 94 -8.69 10.21 -2.33
CA ASN A 94 -9.32 10.29 -1.03
C ASN A 94 -8.43 11.19 -0.17
N VAL A 95 -8.77 12.48 -0.08
CA VAL A 95 -8.17 13.38 0.91
C VAL A 95 -8.49 12.80 2.29
N CYS A 96 -7.46 12.41 3.04
CA CYS A 96 -7.61 12.06 4.45
C CYS A 96 -7.95 13.34 5.22
N GLY A 97 -9.24 13.63 5.33
CA GLY A 97 -9.76 14.73 6.10
C GLY A 97 -11.19 15.03 5.72
N ASP A 98 -12.15 14.32 6.31
CA ASP A 98 -13.38 14.97 6.72
C ASP A 98 -14.07 14.20 7.85
N GLY A 99 -14.65 14.97 8.76
CA GLY A 99 -15.04 14.60 10.11
C GLY A 99 -16.17 13.58 10.23
N LEU A 100 -16.31 13.07 11.45
CA LEU A 100 -17.47 12.31 11.94
C LEU A 100 -18.79 13.02 11.62
N ALA A 101 -19.69 12.39 10.86
CA ALA A 101 -21.12 12.22 11.14
C ALA A 101 -21.82 11.53 9.95
N GLY A 102 -22.76 10.63 10.24
CA GLY A 102 -23.42 9.78 9.24
C GLY A 102 -24.25 10.55 8.20
N ALA A 103 -24.19 10.06 6.96
CA ALA A 103 -25.18 10.29 5.92
C ALA A 103 -25.27 9.05 5.01
N ALA A 104 -26.48 8.76 4.55
CA ALA A 104 -26.93 7.47 4.02
C ALA A 104 -26.24 7.03 2.69
N MET A 105 -26.00 5.71 2.56
CA MET A 105 -25.58 5.08 1.31
C MET A 105 -26.80 4.73 0.45
N SER A 106 -26.85 5.18 -0.80
CA SER A 106 -27.71 4.61 -1.84
C SER A 106 -26.91 3.65 -2.73
N SER A 107 -27.23 2.36 -2.58
CA SER A 107 -27.29 1.31 -3.60
C SER A 107 -26.25 1.30 -4.72
N GLN A 108 -25.18 0.50 -4.56
CA GLN A 108 -24.41 -0.05 -5.69
C GLN A 108 -24.13 -1.56 -5.48
N GLU A 109 -25.19 -2.37 -5.56
CA GLU A 109 -25.09 -3.84 -5.51
C GLU A 109 -24.56 -4.48 -6.81
N SER A 110 -24.43 -3.72 -7.91
CA SER A 110 -24.21 -4.33 -9.24
C SER A 110 -22.75 -4.60 -9.62
N VAL A 111 -21.74 -4.08 -8.92
CA VAL A 111 -20.32 -4.24 -9.32
C VAL A 111 -19.69 -5.52 -8.72
N LYS A 112 -20.26 -6.04 -7.63
CA LYS A 112 -19.67 -7.14 -6.83
C LYS A 112 -19.56 -8.48 -7.57
N GLN A 113 -20.39 -8.75 -8.58
CA GLN A 113 -20.39 -10.04 -9.27
C GLN A 113 -19.36 -10.17 -10.41
N LYS A 114 -18.82 -9.06 -10.94
CA LYS A 114 -17.94 -9.14 -12.12
C LYS A 114 -16.45 -9.29 -11.81
N LEU A 115 -16.00 -8.92 -10.61
CA LEU A 115 -14.58 -8.98 -10.24
C LEU A 115 -14.15 -10.35 -9.65
N LEU A 116 -15.10 -11.12 -9.12
CA LEU A 116 -14.85 -12.48 -8.59
C LEU A 116 -14.57 -13.52 -9.69
N SER A 117 -14.92 -13.27 -10.95
CA SER A 117 -14.69 -14.20 -12.06
C SER A 117 -13.35 -14.01 -12.80
N VAL A 118 -12.55 -12.99 -12.45
CA VAL A 118 -11.29 -12.71 -13.16
C VAL A 118 -10.07 -13.37 -12.50
N SER A 119 -10.16 -13.74 -11.21
CA SER A 119 -9.17 -14.61 -10.58
C SER A 119 -9.53 -16.07 -10.82
N LEU A 120 -8.99 -16.68 -11.89
CA LEU A 120 -8.55 -18.09 -12.00
C LEU A 120 -8.27 -18.44 -13.48
N ARG A 121 -7.29 -17.78 -14.10
CA ARG A 121 -6.52 -18.38 -15.21
C ARG A 121 -5.05 -18.04 -15.04
N ILE A 122 -4.40 -18.81 -14.17
CA ILE A 122 -2.94 -18.98 -14.17
C ILE A 122 -2.64 -19.90 -15.36
N PRO A 123 -1.86 -19.48 -16.37
CA PRO A 123 -1.40 -20.42 -17.40
C PRO A 123 -0.47 -21.47 -16.77
N ARG A 124 -0.63 -22.71 -17.23
CA ARG A 124 0.10 -23.91 -16.78
C ARG A 124 1.62 -23.76 -16.89
#